data_AF-A0A3E3HWU4-F1
#
_entry.id   AF-A0A3E3HWU4-F1
#
_cell.length_a   1.000
_cell.length_b   1.000
_cell.length_c   1.000
_cell.angle_alpha   90.00
_cell.angle_beta   90.00
_cell.angle_gamma   90.00
#
_symmetry.space_group_name_H-M   'P 1'
#
loop_
_entity.id
_entity.type
_entity.pdbx_description
1 polymer ?
#
loop_
_entity_poly.entity_id
_entity_poly.type
_entity_poly.pdbx_seq_one_letter_code
_entity_poly.pdbx_strand_id
1 'polypeptide(L)'
;MYADIIKEILREQNRIYEKTNSGDFSDVCFLEGRDAVFGTFDKNYENRLRLAYYILFMKRGGEALVKKLFEEELKDRETNSFQGIGACLEILTFLLMKYNGAHQYDALFERAKNANFDCACGYDRNVEQETQLERCDIYDCIHIAIETGYPESAARLVEEWKKEIKEWDVQNYRQLILFNKNTCREAENEEPLKALLALERKNGKNRDIIAAWNNLIHFYIGFGERKKAYEAFYEMLEHTDLSEVAGIRLFSGILEDAAQLIAMGGEEAQPLWEWAGPFIAKLAGTGSMYGNLYKKSIRAAQCMKDPIEGELTAAYEAWKRKTGAR
;
A
#
# COMPACT_ATOMS: atom_id res chain seq x y z
N MET A 1 -1.22 -27.52 5.20
CA MET A 1 -2.43 -26.69 5.04
C MET A 1 -2.11 -25.40 4.30
N TYR A 2 -1.31 -24.46 4.84
CA TYR A 2 -0.99 -23.19 4.15
C TYR A 2 -0.17 -23.42 2.87
N ALA A 3 0.88 -24.22 3.00
CA ALA A 3 1.71 -24.66 1.87
C ALA A 3 0.91 -25.31 0.74
N ASP A 4 -0.23 -25.94 1.02
CA ASP A 4 -1.04 -26.59 -0.01
C ASP A 4 -1.75 -25.56 -0.90
N ILE A 5 -2.21 -24.44 -0.31
CA ILE A 5 -2.79 -23.30 -1.06
C ILE A 5 -1.71 -22.66 -1.95
N ILE A 6 -0.49 -22.49 -1.44
CA ILE A 6 0.61 -21.97 -2.26
C ILE A 6 1.01 -22.95 -3.36
N LYS A 7 1.00 -24.27 -3.09
CA LYS A 7 1.23 -25.29 -4.13
C LYS A 7 0.18 -25.23 -5.25
N GLU A 8 -1.07 -24.89 -4.95
CA GLU A 8 -2.09 -24.63 -5.98
C GLU A 8 -1.67 -23.48 -6.90
N ILE A 9 -1.31 -22.32 -6.33
CA ILE A 9 -0.81 -21.15 -7.05
C ILE A 9 0.40 -21.49 -7.94
N LEU A 10 1.39 -22.19 -7.37
CA LEU A 10 2.61 -22.56 -8.09
C LEU A 10 2.33 -23.52 -9.24
N ARG A 11 1.37 -24.45 -9.12
CA ARG A 11 1.02 -25.40 -10.19
C ARG A 11 0.48 -24.70 -11.44
N GLU A 12 -0.19 -23.57 -11.30
CA GLU A 12 -0.66 -22.78 -12.45
C GLU A 12 0.50 -22.22 -13.27
N GLN A 13 1.66 -21.98 -12.63
CA GLN A 13 2.84 -21.44 -13.28
C GLN A 13 3.57 -22.47 -14.17
N ASN A 14 3.19 -23.76 -14.12
CA ASN A 14 3.78 -24.79 -15.00
C ASN A 14 3.72 -24.37 -16.48
N ARG A 15 2.60 -23.78 -16.92
CA ARG A 15 2.46 -23.34 -18.32
C ARG A 15 3.47 -22.26 -18.68
N ILE A 16 3.63 -21.25 -17.82
CA ILE A 16 4.60 -20.16 -18.03
C ILE A 16 6.02 -20.71 -17.97
N TYR A 17 6.31 -21.60 -17.03
CA TYR A 17 7.60 -22.27 -16.92
C TYR A 17 7.94 -23.06 -18.19
N GLU A 18 7.07 -23.95 -18.67
CA GLU A 18 7.35 -24.76 -19.88
C GLU A 18 7.55 -23.88 -21.12
N LYS A 19 6.71 -22.84 -21.28
CA LYS A 19 6.86 -21.86 -22.36
C LYS A 19 8.22 -21.15 -22.30
N THR A 20 8.59 -20.65 -21.13
CA THR A 20 9.86 -19.94 -20.91
C THR A 20 11.05 -20.88 -21.09
N ASN A 21 10.96 -22.11 -20.60
CA ASN A 21 11.99 -23.13 -20.72
C ASN A 21 12.18 -23.61 -22.19
N SER A 22 11.14 -23.50 -23.02
CA SER A 22 11.23 -23.73 -24.47
C SER A 22 11.87 -22.57 -25.25
N GLY A 23 12.20 -21.47 -24.57
CA GLY A 23 12.86 -20.29 -25.15
C GLY A 23 11.93 -19.12 -25.45
N ASP A 24 10.63 -19.23 -25.16
CA ASP A 24 9.67 -18.14 -25.33
C ASP A 24 9.45 -17.37 -24.01
N PHE A 25 10.07 -16.20 -23.92
CA PHE A 25 10.02 -15.33 -22.74
C PHE A 25 8.95 -14.23 -22.82
N SER A 26 8.01 -14.28 -23.78
CA SER A 26 7.09 -13.17 -24.05
C SER A 26 6.30 -12.70 -22.82
N ASP A 27 5.99 -13.62 -21.91
CA ASP A 27 5.12 -13.37 -20.76
C ASP A 27 5.90 -12.91 -19.52
N VAL A 28 7.24 -12.94 -19.56
CA VAL A 28 8.13 -12.64 -18.43
C VAL A 28 9.23 -11.63 -18.75
N CYS A 29 9.46 -11.31 -20.03
CA CYS A 29 10.34 -10.21 -20.43
C CYS A 29 9.76 -8.85 -20.03
N PHE A 30 10.63 -7.90 -19.70
CA PHE A 30 10.21 -6.55 -19.33
C PHE A 30 9.36 -5.93 -20.44
N LEU A 31 8.20 -5.41 -20.07
CA LEU A 31 7.30 -4.74 -20.98
C LEU A 31 6.81 -3.44 -20.33
N GLU A 32 7.39 -2.32 -20.74
CA GLU A 32 7.03 -1.01 -20.21
C GLU A 32 5.53 -0.69 -20.43
N GLY A 33 4.89 -0.26 -19.35
CA GLY A 33 3.59 0.37 -19.29
C GLY A 33 3.70 1.76 -18.68
N ARG A 34 2.66 2.57 -18.89
CA ARG A 34 2.57 3.91 -18.31
C ARG A 34 1.17 4.17 -17.76
N ASP A 35 1.12 4.59 -16.52
CA ASP A 35 -0.06 5.07 -15.83
C ASP A 35 0.03 6.60 -15.64
N ALA A 36 -1.12 7.28 -15.71
CA ALA A 36 -1.17 8.74 -15.65
C ALA A 36 -0.82 9.29 -14.25
N VAL A 37 -1.11 8.53 -13.20
CA VAL A 37 -0.89 8.89 -11.80
C VAL A 37 0.42 8.30 -11.29
N PHE A 38 0.69 7.06 -11.69
CA PHE A 38 1.70 6.19 -11.11
C PHE A 38 2.98 6.07 -11.94
N GLY A 39 2.99 6.60 -13.16
CA GLY A 39 4.18 6.65 -14.01
C GLY A 39 4.46 5.32 -14.72
N THR A 40 5.74 5.03 -14.95
CA THR A 40 6.23 3.83 -15.64
C THR A 40 6.16 2.59 -14.75
N PHE A 41 5.77 1.45 -15.32
CA PHE A 41 5.70 0.14 -14.65
C PHE A 41 5.95 -1.02 -15.63
N ASP A 42 6.31 -2.21 -15.14
CA ASP A 42 6.43 -3.42 -15.96
C ASP A 42 5.12 -4.23 -15.98
N LYS A 43 4.53 -4.38 -17.16
CA LYS A 43 3.29 -5.16 -17.36
C LYS A 43 3.46 -6.66 -17.06
N ASN A 44 4.68 -7.17 -17.15
CA ASN A 44 4.99 -8.59 -16.95
C ASN A 44 5.63 -8.88 -15.59
N TYR A 45 5.72 -7.89 -14.69
CA TYR A 45 6.31 -8.05 -13.36
C TYR A 45 5.70 -9.23 -12.59
N GLU A 46 4.38 -9.28 -12.51
CA GLU A 46 3.66 -10.30 -11.74
C GLU A 46 3.95 -11.73 -12.24
N ASN A 47 4.01 -11.92 -13.57
CA ASN A 47 4.37 -13.21 -14.16
C ASN A 47 5.84 -13.58 -13.87
N ARG A 48 6.76 -12.61 -13.90
CA ARG A 48 8.16 -12.84 -13.54
C ARG A 48 8.31 -13.23 -12.08
N LEU A 49 7.61 -12.54 -11.18
CA LEU A 49 7.59 -12.85 -9.75
C LEU A 49 7.03 -14.24 -9.48
N ARG A 50 5.88 -14.58 -10.07
CA ARG A 50 5.28 -15.91 -10.00
C ARG A 50 6.26 -17.00 -10.45
N LEU A 51 6.97 -16.78 -11.55
CA LEU A 51 7.96 -17.73 -12.06
C LEU A 51 9.19 -17.83 -11.14
N ALA A 52 9.63 -16.73 -10.53
CA ALA A 52 10.72 -16.75 -9.55
C ALA A 52 10.37 -17.61 -8.33
N TYR A 53 9.16 -17.46 -7.76
CA TYR A 53 8.67 -18.33 -6.68
C TYR A 53 8.53 -19.79 -7.12
N TYR A 54 8.05 -20.03 -8.35
CA TYR A 54 7.99 -21.38 -8.90
C TYR A 54 9.37 -22.03 -8.94
N ILE A 55 10.39 -21.33 -9.46
CA ILE A 55 11.77 -21.84 -9.52
C ILE A 55 12.31 -22.11 -8.11
N LEU A 56 12.08 -21.18 -7.17
CA LEU A 56 12.52 -21.27 -5.78
C LEU A 56 11.97 -22.51 -5.07
N PHE A 57 10.64 -22.69 -5.08
CA PHE A 57 9.98 -23.74 -4.30
C PHE A 57 9.86 -25.08 -5.03
N MET A 58 9.64 -25.06 -6.34
CA MET A 58 9.57 -26.31 -7.13
C MET A 58 10.96 -26.85 -7.46
N LYS A 59 12.02 -26.06 -7.21
CA LYS A 59 13.43 -26.41 -7.46
C LYS A 59 13.63 -26.83 -8.91
N ARG A 60 12.99 -26.10 -9.81
CA ARG A 60 13.00 -26.29 -11.27
C ARG A 60 13.60 -25.06 -11.91
N GLY A 61 14.33 -25.23 -13.01
CA GLY A 61 15.03 -24.16 -13.69
C GLY A 61 16.53 -24.37 -13.72
N GLY A 62 17.21 -23.54 -14.51
CA GLY A 62 18.66 -23.58 -14.67
C GLY A 62 19.24 -22.18 -14.78
N GLU A 63 20.57 -22.11 -14.76
CA GLU A 63 21.36 -20.88 -14.78
C GLU A 63 20.91 -19.89 -15.85
N ALA A 64 20.74 -20.35 -17.10
CA ALA A 64 20.35 -19.49 -18.23
C ALA A 64 18.98 -18.83 -18.03
N LEU A 65 18.01 -19.58 -17.49
CA LEU A 65 16.67 -19.07 -17.20
C LEU A 65 16.74 -18.02 -16.09
N VAL A 66 17.39 -18.35 -14.97
CA VAL A 66 17.51 -17.44 -13.81
C VAL A 66 18.24 -16.16 -14.22
N LYS A 67 19.36 -16.26 -14.93
CA LYS A 67 20.10 -15.10 -15.47
C LYS A 67 19.21 -14.24 -16.35
N LYS A 68 18.43 -14.84 -17.25
CA LYS A 68 17.55 -14.09 -18.15
C LYS A 68 16.47 -13.34 -17.38
N LEU A 69 15.81 -13.99 -16.42
CA LEU A 69 14.81 -13.34 -15.57
C LEU A 69 15.43 -12.19 -14.77
N PHE A 70 16.63 -12.39 -14.21
CA PHE A 70 17.36 -11.35 -13.48
C PHE A 70 17.62 -10.12 -14.35
N GLU A 71 18.11 -10.31 -15.58
CA GLU A 71 18.36 -9.21 -16.52
C GLU A 71 17.10 -8.43 -16.90
N GLU A 72 15.96 -9.11 -17.01
CA GLU A 72 14.67 -8.46 -17.28
C GLU A 72 14.17 -7.70 -16.04
N GLU A 73 14.38 -8.23 -14.83
CA GLU A 73 14.06 -7.54 -13.58
C GLU A 73 14.86 -6.25 -13.41
N LEU A 74 16.15 -6.25 -13.76
CA LEU A 74 16.96 -5.04 -13.71
C LEU A 74 16.39 -3.90 -14.56
N LYS A 75 15.80 -4.20 -15.72
CA LYS A 75 15.19 -3.17 -16.58
C LYS A 75 14.02 -2.50 -15.89
N ASP A 76 13.18 -3.27 -15.19
CA ASP A 76 12.10 -2.70 -14.39
C ASP A 76 12.66 -1.83 -13.27
N ARG A 77 13.60 -2.35 -12.47
CA ARG A 77 14.17 -1.62 -11.32
C ARG A 77 14.86 -0.31 -11.70
N GLU A 78 15.41 -0.21 -12.91
CA GLU A 78 16.07 0.97 -13.46
C GLU A 78 15.10 2.01 -14.06
N THR A 79 13.90 1.60 -14.46
CA THR A 79 12.98 2.44 -15.23
C THR A 79 11.63 2.70 -14.56
N ASN A 80 11.27 1.91 -13.54
CA ASN A 80 10.02 2.05 -12.81
C ASN A 80 9.98 3.37 -12.05
N SER A 81 8.84 4.07 -12.13
CA SER A 81 8.65 5.34 -11.43
C SER A 81 8.54 5.15 -9.92
N PHE A 82 8.16 3.95 -9.47
CA PHE A 82 8.24 3.55 -8.07
C PHE A 82 9.56 2.84 -7.80
N GLN A 83 10.27 3.34 -6.78
CA GLN A 83 11.51 2.74 -6.32
C GLN A 83 11.22 1.61 -5.32
N GLY A 84 12.14 0.65 -5.27
CA GLY A 84 12.06 -0.51 -4.40
C GLY A 84 13.00 -1.62 -4.85
N ILE A 85 13.29 -2.55 -3.94
CA ILE A 85 14.04 -3.78 -4.24
C ILE A 85 13.06 -4.81 -4.80
N GLY A 86 12.07 -5.20 -3.99
CA GLY A 86 10.99 -6.12 -4.38
C GLY A 86 11.39 -7.59 -4.35
N ALA A 87 10.43 -8.46 -4.00
CA ALA A 87 10.66 -9.89 -3.82
C ALA A 87 11.23 -10.59 -5.07
N CYS A 88 10.85 -10.15 -6.28
CA CYS A 88 11.34 -10.76 -7.52
C CYS A 88 12.87 -10.64 -7.63
N LEU A 89 13.41 -9.44 -7.41
CA LEU A 89 14.85 -9.20 -7.45
C LEU A 89 15.57 -10.01 -6.36
N GLU A 90 15.07 -10.04 -5.13
CA GLU A 90 15.70 -10.77 -4.02
C GLU A 90 15.74 -12.28 -4.26
N ILE A 91 14.64 -12.87 -4.75
CA ILE A 91 14.58 -14.29 -5.09
C ILE A 91 15.54 -14.60 -6.24
N LEU A 92 15.54 -13.79 -7.30
CA LEU A 92 16.43 -14.01 -8.44
C LEU A 92 17.90 -13.78 -8.07
N THR A 93 18.22 -12.86 -7.16
CA THR A 93 19.56 -12.69 -6.58
C THR A 93 20.02 -13.98 -5.90
N PHE A 94 19.23 -14.49 -4.96
CA PHE A 94 19.55 -15.72 -4.23
C PHE A 94 19.73 -16.92 -5.18
N LEU A 95 18.87 -17.03 -6.20
CA LEU A 95 18.96 -18.10 -7.19
C LEU A 95 20.19 -17.97 -8.09
N LEU A 96 20.51 -16.76 -8.57
CA LEU A 96 21.65 -16.53 -9.46
C LEU A 96 22.99 -16.67 -8.74
N MET A 97 23.04 -16.30 -7.45
CA MET A 97 24.25 -16.41 -6.62
C MET A 97 24.79 -17.85 -6.55
N LYS A 98 23.90 -18.86 -6.62
CA LYS A 98 24.27 -20.28 -6.69
C LYS A 98 25.13 -20.64 -7.91
N TYR A 99 25.06 -19.83 -8.95
CA TYR A 99 25.83 -19.99 -10.19
C TYR A 99 26.97 -18.99 -10.30
N ASN A 100 27.19 -18.09 -9.33
CA ASN A 100 28.25 -17.07 -9.39
C ASN A 100 29.66 -17.60 -9.09
N GLY A 101 29.97 -18.82 -9.54
CA GLY A 101 31.32 -19.34 -9.52
C GLY A 101 32.26 -18.46 -10.35
N ALA A 102 33.46 -18.22 -9.85
CA ALA A 102 34.45 -17.35 -10.48
C ALA A 102 33.97 -15.91 -10.76
N HIS A 103 33.01 -15.39 -9.97
CA HIS A 103 32.57 -13.99 -10.03
C HIS A 103 31.95 -13.56 -11.37
N GLN A 104 31.44 -14.50 -12.16
CA GLN A 104 30.93 -14.23 -13.52
C GLN A 104 29.71 -13.28 -13.56
N TYR A 105 28.96 -13.16 -12.46
CA TYR A 105 27.77 -12.32 -12.34
C TYR A 105 27.95 -11.11 -11.41
N ASP A 106 29.16 -10.83 -10.93
CA ASP A 106 29.41 -9.68 -10.05
C ASP A 106 28.96 -8.36 -10.68
N ALA A 107 29.15 -8.19 -12.00
CA ALA A 107 28.66 -7.02 -12.72
C ALA A 107 27.13 -6.88 -12.71
N LEU A 108 26.38 -7.99 -12.74
CA LEU A 108 24.92 -7.96 -12.65
C LEU A 108 24.46 -7.59 -11.24
N PHE A 109 25.13 -8.11 -10.20
CA PHE A 109 24.81 -7.74 -8.82
C PHE A 109 25.16 -6.28 -8.50
N GLU A 110 26.25 -5.75 -9.06
CA GLU A 110 26.56 -4.32 -8.97
C GLU A 110 25.53 -3.48 -9.72
N ARG A 111 25.07 -3.93 -10.89
CA ARG A 111 23.97 -3.26 -11.60
C ARG A 111 22.69 -3.26 -10.77
N ALA A 112 22.35 -4.37 -10.11
CA ALA A 112 21.22 -4.45 -9.19
C ALA A 112 21.35 -3.46 -8.03
N LYS A 113 22.53 -3.39 -7.40
CA LYS A 113 22.82 -2.46 -6.31
C LYS A 113 22.60 -1.00 -6.72
N ASN A 114 22.88 -0.65 -7.98
CA ASN A 114 22.79 0.72 -8.48
C ASN A 114 21.51 1.00 -9.29
N ALA A 115 20.54 0.08 -9.34
CA ALA A 115 19.37 0.21 -10.21
C ALA A 115 18.46 1.39 -9.81
N ASN A 116 18.29 1.63 -8.51
CA ASN A 116 17.54 2.75 -7.95
C ASN A 116 18.03 3.09 -6.53
N PHE A 117 17.42 4.11 -5.91
CA PHE A 117 17.81 4.58 -4.57
C PHE A 117 17.66 3.49 -3.50
N ASP A 118 16.53 2.78 -3.50
CA ASP A 118 16.25 1.75 -2.49
C ASP A 118 17.19 0.55 -2.63
N CYS A 119 17.53 0.16 -3.87
CA CYS A 119 18.58 -0.81 -4.11
C CYS A 119 19.94 -0.33 -3.55
N ALA A 120 20.32 0.91 -3.85
CA ALA A 120 21.60 1.47 -3.39
C ALA A 120 21.69 1.47 -1.85
N CYS A 121 20.57 1.71 -1.16
CA CYS A 121 20.51 1.66 0.30
C CYS A 121 20.44 0.23 0.86
N GLY A 122 19.59 -0.64 0.30
CA GLY A 122 19.18 -1.88 0.98
C GLY A 122 19.49 -3.18 0.25
N TYR A 123 19.83 -3.16 -1.04
CA TYR A 123 20.12 -4.40 -1.78
C TYR A 123 21.30 -5.15 -1.15
N ASP A 124 21.08 -6.45 -0.91
CA ASP A 124 22.09 -7.41 -0.45
C ASP A 124 22.21 -8.56 -1.46
N ARG A 125 23.42 -8.73 -2.00
CA ARG A 125 23.72 -9.84 -2.92
C ARG A 125 23.76 -11.21 -2.23
N ASN A 126 23.87 -11.24 -0.91
CA ASN A 126 23.88 -12.45 -0.09
C ASN A 126 22.55 -12.68 0.63
N VAL A 127 21.45 -12.07 0.14
CA VAL A 127 20.12 -12.29 0.69
C VAL A 127 19.78 -13.78 0.72
N GLU A 128 19.32 -14.25 1.88
CA GLU A 128 18.88 -15.62 2.08
C GLU A 128 17.38 -15.75 1.79
N GLN A 129 16.97 -16.92 1.28
CA GLN A 129 15.57 -17.21 0.97
C GLN A 129 15.18 -18.57 1.55
N GLU A 130 13.97 -18.67 2.10
CA GLU A 130 13.41 -19.97 2.47
C GLU A 130 13.11 -20.77 1.18
N THR A 131 13.63 -22.00 1.12
CA THR A 131 13.53 -22.87 -0.07
C THR A 131 12.60 -24.06 0.14
N GLN A 132 12.12 -24.25 1.37
CA GLN A 132 11.16 -25.27 1.77
C GLN A 132 9.84 -24.58 2.08
N LEU A 133 8.88 -24.74 1.16
CA LEU A 133 7.55 -24.15 1.32
C LEU A 133 6.85 -24.63 2.60
N GLU A 134 7.18 -25.83 3.09
CA GLU A 134 6.68 -26.38 4.35
C GLU A 134 7.15 -25.61 5.60
N ARG A 135 8.17 -24.77 5.48
CA ARG A 135 8.69 -23.92 6.57
C ARG A 135 8.12 -22.51 6.55
N CYS A 136 7.48 -22.09 5.46
CA CYS A 136 6.78 -20.82 5.39
C CYS A 136 5.64 -20.81 6.39
N ASP A 137 5.57 -19.75 7.19
CA ASP A 137 4.46 -19.55 8.11
C ASP A 137 3.23 -19.00 7.37
N ILE A 138 2.17 -18.72 8.12
CA ILE A 138 0.93 -18.22 7.53
C ILE A 138 1.08 -16.80 6.96
N TYR A 139 1.92 -15.95 7.55
CA TYR A 139 2.18 -14.60 7.05
C TYR A 139 2.95 -14.67 5.74
N ASP A 140 4.00 -15.50 5.67
CA ASP A 140 4.74 -15.76 4.44
C ASP A 140 3.78 -16.18 3.32
N CYS A 141 2.88 -17.13 3.61
CA CYS A 141 1.91 -17.61 2.64
C CYS A 141 0.94 -16.50 2.19
N ILE A 142 0.41 -15.69 3.12
CA ILE A 142 -0.49 -14.58 2.79
C ILE A 142 0.24 -13.56 1.90
N HIS A 143 1.47 -13.19 2.23
CA HIS A 143 2.28 -12.26 1.46
C HIS A 143 2.58 -12.79 0.06
N ILE A 144 3.02 -14.05 -0.07
CA ILE A 144 3.23 -14.69 -1.37
C ILE A 144 1.95 -14.61 -2.22
N ALA A 145 0.78 -14.95 -1.66
CA ALA A 145 -0.47 -14.94 -2.39
C ALA A 145 -0.91 -13.52 -2.82
N ILE A 146 -0.69 -12.50 -1.98
CA ILE A 146 -0.95 -11.09 -2.32
C ILE A 146 -0.03 -10.63 -3.45
N GLU A 147 1.28 -10.78 -3.28
CA GLU A 147 2.27 -10.26 -4.23
C GLU A 147 2.21 -10.95 -5.59
N THR A 148 1.81 -12.22 -5.61
CA THR A 148 1.61 -12.98 -6.85
C THR A 148 0.22 -12.77 -7.46
N GLY A 149 -0.60 -11.85 -6.96
CA GLY A 149 -1.88 -11.50 -7.57
C GLY A 149 -2.97 -12.56 -7.43
N TYR A 150 -3.00 -13.29 -6.31
CA TYR A 150 -4.00 -14.32 -6.00
C TYR A 150 -4.86 -13.93 -4.79
N PRO A 151 -5.72 -12.90 -4.91
CA PRO A 151 -6.47 -12.34 -3.77
C PRO A 151 -7.41 -13.34 -3.11
N GLU A 152 -8.03 -14.27 -3.86
CA GLU A 152 -8.92 -15.29 -3.25
C GLU A 152 -8.14 -16.33 -2.44
N SER A 153 -6.96 -16.73 -2.91
CA SER A 153 -6.08 -17.62 -2.14
C SER A 153 -5.54 -16.93 -0.89
N ALA A 154 -5.18 -15.65 -1.01
CA ALA A 154 -4.80 -14.82 0.14
C ALA A 154 -5.95 -14.70 1.15
N ALA A 155 -7.19 -14.48 0.68
CA ALA A 155 -8.37 -14.42 1.55
C ALA A 155 -8.62 -15.75 2.29
N ARG A 156 -8.48 -16.91 1.61
CA ARG A 156 -8.54 -18.23 2.26
C ARG A 156 -7.50 -18.37 3.36
N LEU A 157 -6.27 -17.91 3.13
CA LEU A 157 -5.20 -17.93 4.12
C LEU A 157 -5.49 -16.99 5.31
N VAL A 158 -6.06 -15.81 5.04
CA VAL A 158 -6.50 -14.88 6.10
C VAL A 158 -7.58 -15.50 6.99
N GLU A 159 -8.51 -16.29 6.42
CA GLU A 159 -9.49 -17.04 7.22
C GLU A 159 -8.85 -18.11 8.11
N GLU A 160 -7.80 -18.78 7.65
CA GLU A 160 -7.05 -19.70 8.52
C GLU A 160 -6.30 -18.95 9.61
N TRP A 161 -5.71 -17.79 9.30
CA TRP A 161 -5.01 -16.94 10.26
C TRP A 161 -5.94 -16.46 11.37
N LYS A 162 -7.16 -16.03 11.02
CA LYS A 162 -8.20 -15.64 11.99
C LYS A 162 -8.49 -16.75 13.03
N LYS A 163 -8.40 -18.03 12.64
CA LYS A 163 -8.65 -19.17 13.55
C LYS A 163 -7.52 -19.39 14.57
N GLU A 164 -6.30 -18.93 14.27
CA GLU A 164 -5.16 -19.01 15.19
C GLU A 164 -5.18 -17.89 16.26
N ILE A 165 -5.96 -16.83 16.02
CA ILE A 165 -6.11 -15.70 16.94
C ILE A 165 -6.95 -16.13 18.16
N LYS A 166 -6.29 -16.27 19.30
CA LYS A 166 -6.94 -16.60 20.58
C LYS A 166 -7.65 -15.41 21.20
N GLU A 167 -7.04 -14.23 21.09
CA GLU A 167 -7.57 -12.96 21.60
C GLU A 167 -7.29 -11.86 20.57
N TRP A 168 -8.33 -11.09 20.27
CA TRP A 168 -8.23 -9.97 19.35
C TRP A 168 -7.72 -8.73 20.08
N ASP A 169 -6.57 -8.23 19.64
CA ASP A 169 -5.94 -7.02 20.15
C ASP A 169 -5.78 -5.96 19.05
N VAL A 170 -5.20 -4.83 19.43
CA VAL A 170 -4.92 -3.71 18.53
C VAL A 170 -4.08 -4.13 17.32
N GLN A 171 -3.08 -4.99 17.51
CA GLN A 171 -2.17 -5.40 16.45
C GLN A 171 -2.88 -6.33 15.46
N ASN A 172 -3.66 -7.29 15.96
CA ASN A 172 -4.40 -8.23 15.13
C ASN A 172 -5.48 -7.52 14.29
N TYR A 173 -6.21 -6.54 14.84
CA TYR A 173 -7.15 -5.77 14.03
C TYR A 173 -6.48 -4.90 12.98
N ARG A 174 -5.35 -4.25 13.30
CA ARG A 174 -4.58 -3.48 12.32
C ARG A 174 -4.09 -4.39 11.18
N GLN A 175 -3.64 -5.59 11.52
CA GLN A 175 -3.21 -6.57 10.54
C GLN A 175 -4.37 -7.06 9.66
N LEU A 176 -5.54 -7.34 10.24
CA LEU A 176 -6.73 -7.73 9.48
C LEU A 176 -7.17 -6.63 8.51
N ILE A 177 -7.17 -5.37 8.94
CA ILE A 177 -7.51 -4.22 8.08
C ILE A 177 -6.55 -4.14 6.88
N LEU A 178 -5.26 -4.36 7.11
CA LEU A 178 -4.25 -4.40 6.06
C LEU A 178 -4.47 -5.58 5.11
N PHE A 179 -4.75 -6.76 5.62
CA PHE A 179 -5.04 -7.94 4.80
C PHE A 179 -6.27 -7.74 3.93
N ASN A 180 -7.35 -7.21 4.49
CA ASN A 180 -8.56 -6.92 3.73
C ASN A 180 -8.27 -5.92 2.59
N LYS A 181 -7.46 -4.88 2.85
CA LYS A 181 -7.02 -3.95 1.81
C LYS A 181 -6.22 -4.63 0.70
N ASN A 182 -5.22 -5.42 1.07
CA ASN A 182 -4.34 -6.07 0.11
C ASN A 182 -5.00 -7.24 -0.65
N THR A 183 -6.21 -7.64 -0.24
CA THR A 183 -7.01 -8.68 -0.90
C THR A 183 -8.28 -8.14 -1.57
N CYS A 184 -8.38 -6.82 -1.76
CA CYS A 184 -9.53 -6.13 -2.38
C CYS A 184 -10.86 -6.38 -1.65
N ARG A 185 -10.80 -6.54 -0.33
CA ARG A 185 -11.92 -6.81 0.60
C ARG A 185 -12.11 -5.67 1.59
N GLU A 186 -11.77 -4.44 1.21
CA GLU A 186 -11.88 -3.27 2.07
C GLU A 186 -13.28 -3.08 2.63
N ALA A 187 -14.33 -3.49 1.91
CA ALA A 187 -15.71 -3.42 2.37
C ALA A 187 -15.96 -4.20 3.68
N GLU A 188 -15.13 -5.19 3.99
CA GLU A 188 -15.20 -5.97 5.22
C GLU A 188 -14.57 -5.26 6.44
N ASN A 189 -14.01 -4.05 6.27
CA ASN A 189 -13.27 -3.34 7.32
C ASN A 189 -14.12 -2.57 8.34
N GLU A 190 -15.44 -2.42 8.14
CA GLU A 190 -16.28 -1.67 9.08
C GLU A 190 -16.18 -2.22 10.51
N GLU A 191 -16.39 -3.53 10.68
CA GLU A 191 -16.38 -4.18 12.00
C GLU A 191 -14.97 -4.22 12.64
N PRO A 192 -13.89 -4.59 11.92
CA PRO A 192 -12.53 -4.44 12.44
C PRO A 192 -12.18 -3.03 12.90
N LEU A 193 -12.60 -1.99 12.17
CA LEU A 193 -12.34 -0.60 12.54
C LEU A 193 -13.11 -0.19 13.81
N LYS A 194 -14.38 -0.57 13.93
CA LYS A 194 -15.17 -0.36 15.16
C LYS A 194 -14.56 -1.08 16.36
N ALA A 195 -14.13 -2.33 16.19
CA ALA A 195 -13.51 -3.11 17.25
C ALA A 195 -12.17 -2.51 17.70
N LEU A 196 -11.35 -2.06 16.74
CA LEU A 196 -10.11 -1.34 17.03
C LEU A 196 -10.38 -0.06 17.83
N LEU A 197 -11.35 0.74 17.41
CA LEU A 197 -11.75 1.95 18.13
C LEU A 197 -12.22 1.65 19.56
N ALA A 198 -13.00 0.58 19.77
CA ALA A 198 -13.44 0.18 21.10
C ALA A 198 -12.27 -0.21 22.02
N LEU A 199 -11.26 -0.91 21.49
CA LEU A 199 -10.04 -1.26 22.23
C LEU A 199 -9.22 -0.01 22.60
N GLU A 200 -9.03 0.91 21.66
CA GLU A 200 -8.28 2.15 21.90
C GLU A 200 -9.03 3.06 22.89
N ARG A 201 -10.36 3.12 22.86
CA ARG A 201 -11.15 3.84 23.88
C ARG A 201 -10.99 3.25 25.29
N LYS A 202 -10.77 1.94 25.39
CA LYS A 202 -10.63 1.25 26.68
C LYS A 202 -9.23 1.42 27.27
N ASN A 203 -8.19 1.34 26.44
CA ASN A 203 -6.81 1.16 26.89
C ASN A 203 -5.80 2.15 26.27
N GLY A 204 -6.18 2.85 25.21
CA GLY A 204 -5.31 3.71 24.41
C GLY A 204 -5.17 5.13 24.97
N LYS A 205 -4.25 5.90 24.38
CA LYS A 205 -4.12 7.34 24.68
C LYS A 205 -5.07 8.14 23.79
N ASN A 206 -5.37 9.37 24.16
CA ASN A 206 -6.23 10.26 23.38
C ASN A 206 -5.82 10.34 21.90
N ARG A 207 -4.52 10.43 21.60
CA ARG A 207 -4.00 10.35 20.21
C ARG A 207 -4.39 9.06 19.47
N ASP A 208 -4.32 7.91 20.13
CA ASP A 208 -4.63 6.61 19.52
C ASP A 208 -6.14 6.49 19.26
N ILE A 209 -6.97 7.00 20.18
CA ILE A 209 -8.42 7.09 20.04
C ILE A 209 -8.78 7.98 18.83
N ILE A 210 -8.16 9.16 18.72
CA ILE A 210 -8.36 10.08 17.59
C ILE A 210 -7.96 9.41 16.26
N ALA A 211 -6.83 8.69 16.24
CA ALA A 211 -6.39 7.98 15.04
C ALA A 211 -7.37 6.87 14.64
N ALA A 212 -7.90 6.10 15.60
CA ALA A 212 -8.90 5.08 15.34
C ALA A 212 -10.22 5.68 14.80
N TRP A 213 -10.68 6.79 15.37
CA TRP A 213 -11.81 7.55 14.83
C TRP A 213 -11.56 8.02 13.41
N ASN A 214 -10.42 8.66 13.15
CA ASN A 214 -10.08 9.15 11.82
C ASN A 214 -10.07 8.02 10.78
N ASN A 215 -9.55 6.83 11.11
CA ASN A 215 -9.60 5.67 10.22
C ASN A 215 -11.04 5.22 9.90
N LEU A 216 -11.92 5.19 10.91
CA LEU A 216 -13.33 4.82 10.73
C LEU A 216 -14.11 5.85 9.89
N ILE A 217 -13.89 7.14 10.14
CA ILE A 217 -14.46 8.24 9.36
C ILE A 217 -14.00 8.15 7.90
N HIS A 218 -12.69 7.97 7.68
CA HIS A 218 -12.12 7.84 6.36
C HIS A 218 -12.71 6.65 5.59
N PHE A 219 -12.90 5.51 6.27
CA PHE A 219 -13.60 4.35 5.71
C PHE A 219 -15.02 4.72 5.25
N TYR A 220 -15.84 5.32 6.10
CA TYR A 220 -17.20 5.69 5.72
C TYR A 220 -17.25 6.68 4.55
N ILE A 221 -16.34 7.66 4.52
CA ILE A 221 -16.20 8.58 3.38
C ILE A 221 -15.87 7.81 2.09
N GLY A 222 -14.91 6.87 2.15
CA GLY A 222 -14.50 6.06 1.01
C GLY A 222 -15.61 5.21 0.41
N PHE A 223 -16.55 4.75 1.23
CA PHE A 223 -17.73 3.97 0.82
C PHE A 223 -18.98 4.84 0.56
N GLY A 224 -18.87 6.17 0.64
CA GLY A 224 -20.01 7.07 0.43
C GLY A 224 -21.06 7.06 1.54
N GLU A 225 -20.74 6.47 2.69
CA GLU A 225 -21.60 6.35 3.88
C GLU A 225 -21.63 7.68 4.67
N ARG A 226 -22.11 8.74 4.03
CA ARG A 226 -22.01 10.12 4.52
C ARG A 226 -22.53 10.31 5.95
N LYS A 227 -23.71 9.76 6.23
CA LYS A 227 -24.37 9.90 7.53
C LYS A 227 -23.54 9.26 8.65
N LYS A 228 -23.06 8.03 8.43
CA LYS A 228 -22.17 7.33 9.37
C LYS A 228 -20.85 8.09 9.58
N ALA A 229 -20.28 8.65 8.51
CA ALA A 229 -19.06 9.44 8.59
C ALA A 229 -19.26 10.68 9.48
N TYR A 230 -20.38 11.40 9.31
CA TYR A 230 -20.71 12.56 10.13
C TYR A 230 -20.96 12.20 11.59
N GLU A 231 -21.76 11.17 11.85
CA GLU A 231 -22.03 10.69 13.22
C GLU A 231 -20.72 10.32 13.94
N ALA A 232 -19.84 9.58 13.27
CA ALA A 232 -18.51 9.24 13.80
C ALA A 232 -17.62 10.48 14.02
N PHE A 233 -17.67 11.45 13.12
CA PHE A 233 -16.93 12.71 13.27
C PHE A 233 -17.42 13.49 14.50
N TYR A 234 -18.73 13.60 14.66
CA TYR A 234 -19.35 14.30 15.78
C TYR A 234 -19.01 13.62 17.12
N GLU A 235 -19.11 12.29 17.20
CA GLU A 235 -18.70 11.54 18.40
C GLU A 235 -17.21 11.72 18.74
N MET A 236 -16.33 11.78 17.72
CA MET A 236 -14.91 12.08 17.94
C MET A 236 -14.74 13.46 18.57
N LEU A 237 -15.44 14.49 18.08
CA LEU A 237 -15.35 15.85 18.62
C LEU A 237 -15.86 15.95 20.07
N GLU A 238 -16.90 15.20 20.43
CA GLU A 238 -17.44 15.21 21.80
C GLU A 238 -16.56 14.45 22.82
N HIS A 239 -15.80 13.46 22.36
CA HIS A 239 -15.10 12.52 23.24
C HIS A 239 -13.58 12.57 23.21
N THR A 240 -12.99 13.49 22.44
CA THR A 240 -11.53 13.61 22.33
C THR A 240 -11.06 15.06 22.45
N ASP A 241 -9.83 15.25 22.92
CA ASP A 241 -9.17 16.56 22.88
C ASP A 241 -8.27 16.65 21.66
N LEU A 242 -8.76 17.33 20.61
CA LEU A 242 -8.00 17.52 19.37
C LEU A 242 -6.81 18.48 19.51
N SER A 243 -6.69 19.22 20.63
CA SER A 243 -5.54 20.11 20.86
C SER A 243 -4.22 19.35 20.93
N GLU A 244 -4.24 18.11 21.42
CA GLU A 244 -3.06 17.23 21.49
C GLU A 244 -2.51 16.84 20.12
N VAL A 245 -3.34 16.87 19.08
CA VAL A 245 -2.95 16.48 17.70
C VAL A 245 -2.84 17.67 16.75
N ALA A 246 -3.22 18.88 17.19
CA ALA A 246 -3.30 20.07 16.34
C ALA A 246 -1.98 20.44 15.64
N GLY A 247 -0.84 20.09 16.25
CA GLY A 247 0.49 20.35 15.71
C GLY A 247 1.07 19.27 14.81
N ILE A 248 0.35 18.17 14.56
CA ILE A 248 0.88 17.01 13.81
C ILE A 248 0.02 16.64 12.61
N ARG A 249 0.57 15.77 11.76
CA ARG A 249 -0.04 15.31 10.50
C ARG A 249 -1.46 14.76 10.65
N LEU A 250 -1.76 14.13 11.79
CA LEU A 250 -3.06 13.52 12.08
C LEU A 250 -4.18 14.57 12.04
N PHE A 251 -3.99 15.76 12.63
CA PHE A 251 -5.01 16.81 12.58
C PHE A 251 -5.25 17.32 11.15
N SER A 252 -4.21 17.43 10.33
CA SER A 252 -4.38 17.75 8.92
C SER A 252 -5.15 16.67 8.16
N GLY A 253 -5.03 15.40 8.54
CA GLY A 253 -5.85 14.31 8.00
C GLY A 253 -7.32 14.44 8.40
N ILE A 254 -7.61 14.77 9.65
CA ILE A 254 -8.97 15.03 10.14
C ILE A 254 -9.62 16.18 9.37
N LEU A 255 -8.89 17.28 9.12
CA LEU A 255 -9.39 18.39 8.32
C LEU A 255 -9.60 18.00 6.84
N GLU A 256 -8.77 17.10 6.31
CA GLU A 256 -8.95 16.57 4.95
C GLU A 256 -10.25 15.77 4.83
N ASP A 257 -10.54 14.91 5.80
CA ASP A 257 -11.78 14.12 5.85
C ASP A 257 -13.00 15.02 6.12
N ALA A 258 -12.88 16.02 7.00
CA ALA A 258 -13.93 17.01 7.21
C ALA A 258 -14.25 17.77 5.91
N ALA A 259 -13.24 18.27 5.21
CA ALA A 259 -13.42 18.97 3.94
C ALA A 259 -14.05 18.07 2.87
N GLN A 260 -13.65 16.79 2.80
CA GLN A 260 -14.26 15.83 1.89
C GLN A 260 -15.74 15.59 2.24
N LEU A 261 -16.07 15.43 3.52
CA LEU A 261 -17.44 15.22 3.99
C LEU A 261 -18.33 16.44 3.71
N ILE A 262 -17.82 17.66 3.90
CA ILE A 262 -18.52 18.91 3.53
C ILE A 262 -18.75 18.98 2.03
N ALA A 263 -17.74 18.63 1.22
CA ALA A 263 -17.85 18.63 -0.23
C ALA A 263 -18.85 17.58 -0.78
N MET A 264 -19.19 16.56 0.00
CA MET A 264 -20.29 15.62 -0.31
C MET A 264 -21.68 16.25 -0.09
N GLY A 265 -21.75 17.45 0.50
CA GLY A 265 -22.98 18.18 0.79
C GLY A 265 -23.82 17.54 1.90
N GLY A 266 -24.98 18.10 2.21
CA GLY A 266 -25.88 17.61 3.28
C GLY A 266 -26.26 18.69 4.27
N GLU A 267 -27.23 18.37 5.13
CA GLU A 267 -27.65 19.26 6.21
C GLU A 267 -26.53 19.45 7.23
N GLU A 268 -25.65 18.46 7.34
CA GLU A 268 -24.55 18.41 8.28
C GLU A 268 -23.29 19.17 7.81
N ALA A 269 -23.26 19.61 6.55
CA ALA A 269 -22.11 20.28 5.96
C ALA A 269 -21.83 21.67 6.58
N GLN A 270 -22.89 22.42 6.89
CA GLN A 270 -22.76 23.77 7.45
C GLN A 270 -22.14 23.75 8.87
N PRO A 271 -22.66 22.98 9.84
CA PRO A 271 -22.02 22.88 11.16
C PRO A 271 -20.58 22.39 11.10
N LEU A 272 -20.28 21.43 10.22
CA LEU A 272 -18.93 20.91 10.09
C LEU A 272 -17.97 21.94 9.48
N TRP A 273 -18.43 22.78 8.54
CA TRP A 273 -17.66 23.89 8.00
C TRP A 273 -17.38 24.98 9.03
N GLU A 274 -18.37 25.31 9.87
CA GLU A 274 -18.20 26.28 10.97
C GLU A 274 -17.08 25.85 11.93
N TRP A 275 -16.93 24.53 12.14
CA TRP A 275 -15.83 23.97 12.93
C TRP A 275 -14.51 23.90 12.15
N ALA A 276 -14.49 23.32 10.95
CA ALA A 276 -13.25 23.03 10.20
C ALA A 276 -12.65 24.26 9.49
N GLY A 277 -13.50 25.16 8.99
CA GLY A 277 -13.15 26.31 8.16
C GLY A 277 -12.06 27.21 8.78
N PRO A 278 -12.18 27.63 10.06
CA PRO A 278 -11.15 28.43 10.71
C PRO A 278 -9.77 27.77 10.75
N PHE A 279 -9.70 26.45 10.95
CA PHE A 279 -8.43 25.72 10.95
C PHE A 279 -7.84 25.60 9.55
N ILE A 280 -8.68 25.33 8.55
CA ILE A 280 -8.29 25.27 7.14
C ILE A 280 -7.72 26.62 6.69
N ALA A 281 -8.41 27.73 6.99
CA ALA A 281 -7.97 29.09 6.71
C ALA A 281 -6.58 29.37 7.28
N LYS A 282 -6.38 29.02 8.56
CA LYS A 282 -5.11 29.19 9.26
C LYS A 282 -3.98 28.40 8.60
N LEU A 283 -4.21 27.13 8.26
CA LEU A 283 -3.18 26.28 7.62
C LEU A 283 -2.84 26.70 6.20
N ALA A 284 -3.82 27.26 5.46
CA ALA A 284 -3.58 27.83 4.14
C ALA A 284 -2.67 29.05 4.24
N GLY A 285 -2.92 29.94 5.21
CA GLY A 285 -2.10 31.12 5.47
C GLY A 285 -0.64 30.82 5.85
N THR A 286 -0.37 29.68 6.49
CA THR A 286 1.00 29.26 6.82
C THR A 286 1.69 28.45 5.71
N GLY A 287 0.95 28.05 4.66
CA GLY A 287 1.46 27.19 3.60
C GLY A 287 1.77 25.76 4.06
N SER A 288 1.16 25.30 5.16
CA SER A 288 1.41 24.00 5.79
C SER A 288 0.55 22.86 5.23
N MET A 289 -0.39 23.17 4.33
CA MET A 289 -1.22 22.17 3.65
C MET A 289 -0.45 21.47 2.52
N TYR A 290 -0.83 20.22 2.25
CA TYR A 290 -0.39 19.42 1.10
C TYR A 290 -1.51 19.39 0.05
N GLY A 291 -1.16 18.98 -1.18
CA GLY A 291 -2.04 19.12 -2.34
C GLY A 291 -3.47 18.58 -2.17
N ASN A 292 -3.66 17.40 -1.56
CA ASN A 292 -5.00 16.84 -1.38
C ASN A 292 -5.85 17.64 -0.39
N LEU A 293 -5.26 18.11 0.71
CA LEU A 293 -5.95 18.97 1.66
C LEU A 293 -6.39 20.28 0.98
N TYR A 294 -5.54 20.91 0.16
CA TYR A 294 -5.96 22.07 -0.65
C TYR A 294 -7.15 21.74 -1.57
N LYS A 295 -7.03 20.69 -2.38
CA LYS A 295 -8.06 20.31 -3.36
C LYS A 295 -9.41 20.07 -2.68
N LYS A 296 -9.42 19.36 -1.55
CA LYS A 296 -10.65 19.04 -0.81
C LYS A 296 -11.21 20.28 -0.09
N SER A 297 -10.36 21.11 0.51
CA SER A 297 -10.77 22.36 1.14
C SER A 297 -11.39 23.36 0.15
N ILE A 298 -10.83 23.47 -1.06
CA ILE A 298 -11.41 24.32 -2.13
C ILE A 298 -12.81 23.82 -2.49
N ARG A 299 -12.98 22.51 -2.70
CA ARG A 299 -14.30 21.91 -2.99
C ARG A 299 -15.30 22.12 -1.85
N ALA A 300 -14.85 22.02 -0.60
CA ALA A 300 -15.68 22.31 0.56
C ALA A 300 -16.14 23.78 0.57
N ALA A 301 -15.22 24.74 0.37
CA ALA A 301 -15.55 26.16 0.31
C ALA A 301 -16.52 26.48 -0.85
N GLN A 302 -16.36 25.83 -2.01
CA GLN A 302 -17.29 25.93 -3.14
C GLN A 302 -18.68 25.42 -2.78
N CYS A 303 -18.77 24.27 -2.10
CA CYS A 303 -20.03 23.70 -1.61
C CYS A 303 -20.75 24.68 -0.64
N MET A 304 -19.97 25.33 0.22
CA MET A 304 -20.49 26.30 1.21
C MET A 304 -20.71 27.70 0.64
N LYS A 305 -20.28 27.96 -0.60
CA LYS A 305 -20.26 29.29 -1.24
C LYS A 305 -19.51 30.32 -0.38
N ASP A 306 -18.44 29.87 0.27
CA ASP A 306 -17.61 30.69 1.14
C ASP A 306 -16.53 31.42 0.31
N PRO A 307 -16.40 32.76 0.42
CA PRO A 307 -15.38 33.53 -0.32
C PRO A 307 -13.93 33.09 -0.09
N ILE A 308 -13.64 32.36 1.00
CA ILE A 308 -12.29 31.83 1.27
C ILE A 308 -11.80 30.87 0.16
N GLU A 309 -12.71 30.36 -0.67
CA GLU A 309 -12.41 29.60 -1.88
C GLU A 309 -11.32 30.26 -2.76
N GLY A 310 -11.38 31.58 -2.92
CA GLY A 310 -10.39 32.34 -3.68
C GLY A 310 -9.01 32.35 -3.03
N GLU A 311 -8.96 32.50 -1.70
CA GLU A 311 -7.71 32.47 -0.92
C GLU A 311 -7.07 31.08 -0.96
N LEU A 312 -7.86 30.03 -0.80
CA LEU A 312 -7.41 28.64 -0.87
C LEU A 312 -6.87 28.31 -2.27
N THR A 313 -7.53 28.77 -3.33
CA THR A 313 -7.10 28.57 -4.71
C THR A 313 -5.76 29.26 -4.97
N ALA A 314 -5.61 30.53 -4.54
CA ALA A 314 -4.35 31.26 -4.68
C ALA A 314 -3.20 30.60 -3.90
N ALA A 315 -3.46 30.14 -2.66
CA ALA A 315 -2.49 29.42 -1.85
C ALA A 315 -2.08 28.08 -2.48
N TYR A 316 -3.03 27.35 -3.08
CA TYR A 316 -2.74 26.10 -3.78
C TYR A 316 -1.85 26.31 -5.02
N GLU A 317 -2.10 27.37 -5.81
CA GLU A 317 -1.25 27.73 -6.95
C GLU A 317 0.16 28.16 -6.52
N ALA A 318 0.29 28.86 -5.38
CA ALA A 318 1.60 29.16 -4.78
C ALA A 318 2.32 27.89 -4.33
N TRP A 319 1.60 26.96 -3.70
CA TRP A 319 2.15 25.67 -3.28
C TRP A 319 2.65 24.83 -4.46
N LYS A 320 1.87 24.72 -5.55
CA LYS A 320 2.28 23.98 -6.76
C LYS A 320 3.58 24.54 -7.36
N ARG A 321 3.69 25.87 -7.47
CA ARG A 321 4.92 26.53 -7.95
C ARG A 321 6.13 26.22 -7.06
N LYS A 322 5.94 26.17 -5.74
CA LYS A 322 7.01 25.86 -4.77
C LYS A 322 7.45 24.40 -4.84
N THR A 323 6.54 23.47 -5.05
CA THR A 323 6.82 22.02 -4.99
C THR A 323 7.10 21.39 -6.36
N GLY A 324 6.89 22.12 -7.45
CA GLY A 324 6.97 21.57 -8.81
C GLY A 324 5.83 20.59 -9.13
N ALA A 325 4.79 20.54 -8.28
CA ALA A 325 3.61 19.75 -8.54
C ALA A 325 2.83 20.34 -9.73
N ARG A 326 2.49 19.50 -10.71
CA ARG A 326 1.72 19.89 -11.90
C ARG A 326 0.22 19.87 -11.62
#